data_AF-A0A0F9IAW0-F1
#
_entry.id   AF-A0A0F9IAW0-F1
#
_cell.length_a   1.000
_cell.length_b   1.000
_cell.length_c   1.000
_cell.angle_alpha   90.00
_cell.angle_beta   90.00
_cell.angle_gamma   90.00
#
_symmetry.space_group_name_H-M   'P 1'
#
loop_
_entity.id
_entity.type
_entity.pdbx_description
1 polymer ?
#
loop_
_entity_poly.entity_id
_entity_poly.type
_entity_poly.pdbx_seq_one_letter_code
_entity_poly.pdbx_strand_id
1 'polypeptide(L)'
;MKKIVYAGLFTFFVSVISFTARAESTVGYFGFEPDIITNYIGPSSKKMGYVRVTIDLMLTDTSDIAVVEHHTPLLRDALVEILSKEPEEKIKSLTGREEIRAKCAE
;
A
#
# COMPACT_ATOMS: atom_id res chain seq x y z
N MET A 1 5.42 -26.03 55.16
CA MET A 1 6.49 -25.92 54.14
C MET A 1 5.99 -26.19 52.71
N LYS A 2 5.30 -27.31 52.44
CA LYS A 2 4.75 -27.62 51.09
C LYS A 2 3.85 -26.52 50.49
N LYS A 3 2.96 -25.88 51.27
CA LYS A 3 2.06 -24.80 50.80
C LYS A 3 2.79 -23.52 50.35
N ILE A 4 3.95 -23.23 50.93
CA ILE A 4 4.77 -22.06 50.59
C ILE A 4 5.55 -22.32 49.29
N VAL A 5 5.95 -23.57 49.06
CA VAL A 5 6.59 -24.02 47.81
C VAL A 5 5.62 -23.98 46.64
N TYR A 6 4.35 -24.40 46.82
CA TYR A 6 3.33 -24.31 45.77
C TYR A 6 2.93 -22.85 45.45
N ALA A 7 2.92 -21.97 46.45
CA ALA A 7 2.66 -20.54 46.24
C ALA A 7 3.79 -19.87 45.42
N GLY A 8 5.06 -20.22 45.68
CA GLY A 8 6.21 -19.75 44.89
C GLY A 8 6.28 -20.32 43.48
N LEU A 9 5.83 -21.57 43.29
CA LEU A 9 5.78 -22.21 41.97
C LEU A 9 4.65 -21.62 41.08
N PHE A 10 3.55 -21.18 41.70
CA PHE A 10 2.44 -20.51 41.01
C PHE A 10 2.81 -19.09 40.56
N THR A 11 3.56 -18.32 41.37
CA THR A 11 4.06 -17.00 40.97
C THR A 11 5.16 -17.05 39.91
N PHE A 12 5.94 -18.13 39.85
CA PHE A 12 6.91 -18.32 38.76
C PHE A 12 6.24 -18.61 37.42
N PHE A 13 5.11 -19.33 37.40
CA PHE A 13 4.40 -19.69 36.16
C PHE A 13 3.66 -18.50 35.52
N VAL A 14 3.19 -17.54 36.32
CA VAL A 14 2.49 -16.34 35.82
C VAL A 14 3.46 -15.33 35.17
N SER A 15 4.74 -15.32 35.55
CA SER A 15 5.75 -14.43 34.95
C SER A 15 6.15 -14.81 33.52
N VAL A 16 5.81 -16.02 33.06
CA VAL A 16 6.20 -16.54 31.73
C VAL A 16 5.15 -16.21 30.65
N ILE A 17 3.97 -15.68 31.02
CA ILE A 17 2.84 -15.47 30.09
C ILE A 17 2.76 -14.02 29.57
N SER A 18 3.69 -13.13 29.95
CA SER A 18 3.72 -11.77 29.41
C SER A 18 4.39 -11.71 28.03
N PHE A 19 3.84 -12.46 27.06
CA PHE A 19 4.04 -12.18 25.64
C PHE A 19 2.99 -11.15 25.22
N THR A 20 3.20 -9.89 25.59
CA THR A 20 2.48 -8.81 24.94
C THR A 20 3.15 -8.60 23.58
N ALA A 21 2.71 -9.38 22.59
CA ALA A 21 3.01 -9.10 21.20
C ALA A 21 2.47 -7.70 20.90
N ARG A 22 3.34 -6.70 20.95
CA ARG A 22 3.04 -5.40 20.36
C ARG A 22 3.19 -5.60 18.87
N ALA A 23 2.07 -5.82 18.18
CA ALA A 23 2.01 -5.52 16.75
C ALA A 23 2.15 -4.00 16.64
N GLU A 24 3.39 -3.52 16.69
CA GLU A 24 3.72 -2.17 16.28
C GLU A 24 3.48 -2.17 14.77
N SER A 25 2.35 -1.63 14.33
CA SER A 25 2.04 -1.49 12.90
C SER A 25 3.14 -0.63 12.29
N THR A 26 4.13 -1.29 11.69
CA THR A 26 5.23 -0.62 11.02
C THR A 26 4.71 -0.32 9.64
N VAL A 27 4.33 0.95 9.41
CA VAL A 27 3.90 1.42 8.11
C VAL A 27 5.06 1.24 7.13
N GLY A 28 4.81 0.59 6.00
CA GLY A 28 5.75 0.43 4.91
C GLY A 28 5.46 1.41 3.77
N TYR A 29 6.47 1.72 2.96
CA TYR A 29 6.32 2.47 1.72
C TYR A 29 7.03 1.72 0.59
N PHE A 30 6.34 1.51 -0.52
CA PHE A 30 6.87 0.87 -1.72
C PHE A 30 6.78 1.84 -2.90
N GLY A 31 7.93 2.24 -3.45
CA GLY A 31 8.00 3.10 -4.62
C GLY A 31 8.03 2.29 -5.92
N PHE A 32 7.16 2.64 -6.86
CA PHE A 32 7.14 2.01 -8.18
C PHE A 32 8.28 2.54 -9.05
N GLU A 33 9.24 1.68 -9.35
CA GLU A 33 10.33 1.98 -10.28
C GLU A 33 10.28 1.04 -11.50
N PRO A 34 10.42 1.56 -12.74
CA PRO A 34 10.48 2.98 -13.10
C PRO A 34 9.12 3.69 -12.97
N ASP A 35 9.11 5.02 -13.06
CA ASP A 35 7.89 5.83 -13.23
C ASP A 35 6.89 5.20 -14.22
N ILE A 36 5.59 5.33 -13.94
CA ILE A 36 4.55 4.88 -14.86
C ILE A 36 4.35 5.95 -15.92
N ILE A 37 4.54 5.58 -17.19
CA ILE A 37 4.27 6.42 -18.34
C ILE A 37 3.18 5.75 -19.18
N THR A 38 2.07 6.44 -19.40
CA THR A 38 0.95 5.92 -20.21
C THR A 38 0.20 7.06 -20.90
N ASN A 39 -0.67 6.70 -21.84
CA ASN A 39 -1.57 7.65 -22.47
C ASN A 39 -2.76 8.01 -21.55
N TYR A 40 -3.55 9.00 -21.95
CA TYR A 40 -4.89 9.27 -21.43
C TYR A 40 -5.82 9.67 -22.58
N ILE A 41 -7.12 9.76 -22.34
CA ILE A 41 -8.09 10.15 -23.37
C ILE A 41 -7.97 11.66 -23.65
N GLY A 42 -7.35 11.98 -24.78
CA GLY A 42 -7.22 13.36 -25.25
C GLY A 42 -8.53 13.94 -25.77
N PRO A 43 -8.53 15.23 -26.18
CA PRO A 43 -9.74 15.97 -26.52
C PRO A 43 -10.31 15.56 -27.89
N SER A 44 -9.56 14.78 -28.66
CA SER A 44 -9.96 14.25 -29.97
C SER A 44 -9.23 12.93 -30.22
N SER A 45 -9.86 12.02 -30.97
CA SER A 45 -9.25 10.75 -31.41
C SER A 45 -7.95 10.91 -32.22
N LYS A 46 -7.65 12.13 -32.70
CA LYS A 46 -6.41 12.44 -33.42
C LYS A 46 -5.27 12.92 -32.52
N LYS A 47 -5.52 13.20 -31.24
CA LYS A 47 -4.51 13.71 -30.30
C LYS A 47 -4.54 12.87 -29.02
N MET A 48 -3.54 12.01 -28.87
CA MET A 48 -3.33 11.23 -27.66
C MET A 48 -2.46 12.05 -26.70
N GLY A 49 -2.91 12.18 -25.45
CA GLY A 49 -2.12 12.77 -24.39
C GLY A 49 -1.30 11.73 -23.65
N TYR A 50 -0.20 12.15 -23.02
CA TYR A 50 0.66 11.28 -22.20
C TYR A 50 0.82 11.86 -20.80
N VAL A 51 0.91 10.98 -19.82
CA VAL A 51 1.19 11.31 -18.44
C VAL A 51 2.35 10.46 -17.92
N ARG A 52 3.20 11.07 -17.09
CA ARG A 52 4.22 10.39 -16.28
C ARG A 52 3.83 10.58 -14.83
N VAL A 53 3.77 9.49 -14.07
CA VAL A 53 3.41 9.49 -12.66
C VAL A 53 4.42 8.67 -11.87
N THR A 54 4.94 9.28 -10.81
CA THR A 54 5.70 8.60 -9.75
C THR A 54 4.70 8.19 -8.68
N ILE A 55 4.74 6.93 -8.25
CA ILE A 55 3.73 6.35 -7.35
C ILE A 55 4.44 5.68 -6.17
N ASP A 56 4.04 6.07 -4.96
CA ASP A 56 4.43 5.43 -3.71
C ASP A 56 3.20 4.81 -3.05
N LEU A 57 3.25 3.52 -2.77
CA LEU A 57 2.21 2.79 -2.08
C LEU A 57 2.52 2.75 -0.58
N MET A 58 1.62 3.30 0.23
CA MET A 58 1.66 3.17 1.67
C MET A 58 1.02 1.85 2.09
N LEU A 59 1.75 1.04 2.83
CA LEU A 59 1.33 -0.26 3.35
C LEU A 59 1.09 -0.17 4.85
N THR A 60 0.04 -0.84 5.34
CA THR A 60 -0.27 -0.86 6.78
C THR A 60 0.75 -1.68 7.58
N ASP A 61 1.41 -2.64 6.92
CA ASP A 61 2.43 -3.49 7.51
C ASP A 61 3.64 -3.64 6.56
N THR A 62 4.85 -3.50 7.09
CA THR A 62 6.10 -3.71 6.33
C THR A 62 6.26 -5.13 5.78
N SER A 63 5.61 -6.13 6.39
CA SER A 63 5.62 -7.50 5.88
C SER A 63 4.93 -7.66 4.51
N ASP A 64 4.03 -6.74 4.15
CA ASP A 64 3.35 -6.76 2.85
C ASP A 64 4.25 -6.30 1.69
N ILE A 65 5.41 -5.69 1.98
CA ILE A 65 6.35 -5.21 0.95
C ILE A 65 6.72 -6.34 -0.03
N ALA A 66 7.01 -7.54 0.48
CA ALA A 66 7.40 -8.68 -0.37
C ALA A 66 6.25 -9.14 -1.28
N VAL A 67 5.00 -9.03 -0.82
CA VAL A 67 3.81 -9.37 -1.61
C VAL A 67 3.62 -8.35 -2.72
N VAL A 68 3.75 -7.06 -2.40
CA VAL A 68 3.65 -5.97 -3.38
C VAL A 68 4.77 -6.06 -4.42
N GLU A 69 6.00 -6.33 -4.00
CA GLU A 69 7.15 -6.50 -4.89
C GLU A 69 6.90 -7.65 -5.89
N HIS A 70 6.42 -8.81 -5.41
CA HIS A 70 6.09 -9.95 -6.27
C HIS A 70 4.99 -9.64 -7.30
N HIS A 71 3.96 -8.89 -6.90
CA HIS A 71 2.82 -8.55 -7.76
C HIS A 71 2.93 -7.19 -8.46
N THR A 72 4.10 -6.54 -8.39
CA THR A 72 4.34 -5.24 -9.03
C THR A 72 3.95 -5.22 -10.51
N PRO A 73 4.18 -6.27 -11.32
CA PRO A 73 3.72 -6.29 -12.71
C PRO A 73 2.20 -6.15 -12.87
N LEU A 74 1.43 -6.83 -12.01
CA LEU A 74 -0.05 -6.77 -12.02
C LEU A 74 -0.54 -5.40 -11.56
N LEU A 75 0.04 -4.87 -10.47
CA LEU A 75 -0.31 -3.54 -9.98
C LEU A 75 -0.01 -2.46 -11.02
N ARG A 76 1.14 -2.57 -11.70
CA ARG A 76 1.51 -1.65 -12.79
C ARG A 76 0.52 -1.72 -13.95
N ASP A 77 0.07 -2.91 -14.34
CA ASP A 77 -0.93 -3.10 -15.39
C ASP A 77 -2.25 -2.39 -15.04
N ALA A 78 -2.75 -2.61 -13.81
CA ALA A 78 -3.97 -1.95 -13.32
C ALA A 78 -3.84 -0.42 -13.29
N LEU A 79 -2.70 0.12 -12.84
CA LEU A 79 -2.45 1.57 -12.82
C LEU A 79 -2.40 2.16 -14.23
N VAL A 80 -1.74 1.48 -15.17
CA VAL A 80 -1.71 1.86 -16.60
C VAL A 80 -3.11 1.84 -17.18
N GLU A 81 -3.90 0.80 -16.91
CA GLU A 81 -5.26 0.66 -17.40
C GLU A 81 -6.15 1.81 -16.88
N ILE A 82 -6.12 2.10 -15.58
CA ILE A 82 -6.90 3.17 -14.97
C ILE A 82 -6.53 4.51 -15.63
N LEU A 83 -5.26 4.88 -15.62
CA LEU A 83 -4.78 6.16 -16.15
C LEU A 83 -5.09 6.32 -17.66
N SER A 84 -5.01 5.23 -18.43
CA SER A 84 -5.27 5.24 -19.88
C SER A 84 -6.70 5.62 -20.27
N LYS A 85 -7.64 5.45 -19.33
CA LYS A 85 -9.07 5.69 -19.54
C LYS A 85 -9.53 7.05 -19.00
N GLU A 86 -8.66 7.80 -18.33
CA GLU A 86 -9.03 9.09 -17.76
C GLU A 86 -9.05 10.19 -18.83
N PRO A 87 -10.03 11.12 -18.81
CA PRO A 87 -10.06 12.24 -19.72
C PRO A 87 -9.04 13.32 -19.34
N GLU A 88 -8.58 14.08 -20.35
CA GLU A 88 -7.61 15.17 -20.18
C GLU A 88 -7.97 16.15 -19.05
N GLU A 89 -9.26 16.50 -18.93
CA GLU A 89 -9.76 17.44 -17.91
C GLU A 89 -9.51 16.92 -16.49
N LYS A 90 -9.69 15.61 -16.25
CA LYS A 90 -9.42 14.99 -14.95
C LYS A 90 -7.93 14.92 -14.66
N ILE A 91 -7.11 14.55 -15.65
CA ILE A 91 -5.64 14.50 -15.51
C ILE A 91 -5.06 15.88 -15.17
N LYS A 92 -5.62 16.95 -15.73
CA LYS A 92 -5.11 18.32 -15.55
C LYS A 92 -5.65 19.04 -14.32
N SER A 93 -6.84 18.69 -13.82
CA SER A 93 -7.45 19.34 -12.66
C SER A 93 -6.94 18.78 -11.33
N LEU A 94 -6.89 19.62 -10.28
CA LEU A 94 -6.51 19.18 -8.95
C LEU A 94 -7.50 18.16 -8.37
N THR A 95 -8.80 18.45 -8.48
CA THR A 95 -9.87 17.54 -8.01
C THR A 95 -9.84 16.22 -8.77
N GLY A 96 -9.69 16.24 -10.10
CA GLY A 96 -9.61 15.02 -10.90
C GLY A 96 -8.40 14.16 -10.53
N ARG A 97 -7.25 14.75 -10.20
CA ARG A 97 -6.09 14.00 -9.71
C ARG A 97 -6.36 13.28 -8.39
N GLU A 98 -7.07 13.90 -7.46
CA GLU A 98 -7.47 13.25 -6.20
C GLU A 98 -8.48 12.12 -6.43
N GLU A 99 -9.44 12.30 -7.35
CA GLU A 99 -10.37 11.24 -7.75
C GLU A 99 -9.62 10.04 -8.35
N ILE A 100 -8.65 10.29 -9.23
CA ILE A 100 -7.82 9.24 -9.84
C ILE A 100 -7.00 8.52 -8.76
N ARG A 101 -6.39 9.27 -7.84
CA ARG A 101 -5.62 8.70 -6.73
C ARG A 101 -6.49 7.79 -5.87
N ALA A 102 -7.71 8.21 -5.53
CA ALA A 102 -8.65 7.40 -4.77
C ALA A 102 -9.04 6.12 -5.54
N LYS A 103 -9.36 6.25 -6.84
CA LYS A 103 -9.70 5.12 -7.71
C LYS A 103 -8.57 4.09 -7.84
N CYS A 104 -7.30 4.53 -7.84
CA CYS A 104 -6.16 3.61 -7.85
C CYS A 104 -5.96 2.84 -6.53
N ALA A 105 -6.59 3.28 -5.44
CA ALA A 105 -6.48 2.66 -4.12
C ALA A 105 -7.68 1.76 -3.77
N GLU A 106 -8.73 1.73 -4.61
CA GLU A 106 -9.88 0.83 -4.52
C GLU A 106 -9.56 -0.57 -5.08
#